data_AF-L9KV02-F1
#
_entry.id   AF-L9KV02-F1
#
_cell.length_a   1.000
_cell.length_b   1.000
_cell.length_c   1.000
_cell.angle_alpha   90.00
_cell.angle_beta   90.00
_cell.angle_gamma   90.00
#
_symmetry.space_group_name_H-M   'P 1'
#
loop_
_entity.id
_entity.type
_entity.pdbx_description
1 polymer ?
#
loop_
_entity_poly.entity_id
_entity_poly.type
_entity_poly.pdbx_seq_one_letter_code
_entity_poly.pdbx_strand_id
1 'polypeptide(L)'
;MPQTPKKVQWKVLENEMCSRGVDMDDKYKAHYAVQARRSQSVTGKRKWEDSVPSSSVAWSQSCSQPPHDDSGLQDVKMVKKAKTVMKNAQKKMNCLGKKEEADGRVFDMKLKHLLSGKRKAGKKDRR
;
A
#
# COMPACT_ATOMS: atom_id res chain seq x y z
N MET A 1 -21.74 6.48 -33.09
CA MET A 1 -21.55 5.62 -31.89
C MET A 1 -22.75 4.71 -31.74
N PRO A 2 -22.58 3.39 -31.53
CA PRO A 2 -23.70 2.51 -31.20
C PRO A 2 -24.38 2.98 -29.91
N GLN A 3 -25.70 2.81 -29.80
CA GLN A 3 -26.46 3.24 -28.61
C GLN A 3 -26.34 2.27 -27.43
N THR A 4 -25.83 1.07 -27.65
CA THR A 4 -25.71 0.00 -26.65
C THR A 4 -24.91 0.34 -25.38
N PRO A 5 -23.84 1.19 -25.38
CA PRO A 5 -23.12 1.56 -24.17
C PRO A 5 -23.69 2.82 -23.49
N LYS A 6 -24.62 3.55 -24.14
CA LYS A 6 -25.15 4.81 -23.61
C LYS A 6 -26.34 4.53 -22.72
N LYS A 7 -26.28 4.99 -21.47
CA LYS A 7 -27.42 4.95 -20.55
C LYS A 7 -28.38 6.10 -20.89
N VAL A 8 -29.53 5.77 -21.46
CA VAL A 8 -30.60 6.75 -21.73
C VAL A 8 -31.38 7.01 -20.44
N GLN A 9 -31.64 8.28 -20.14
CA GLN A 9 -32.47 8.65 -19.00
C GLN A 9 -33.94 8.39 -19.32
N TRP A 10 -34.64 7.69 -18.43
CA TRP A 10 -36.03 7.25 -18.63
C TRP A 10 -37.01 8.40 -18.89
N LYS A 11 -36.85 9.54 -18.20
CA LYS A 11 -37.71 10.73 -18.38
C LYS A 11 -37.70 11.27 -19.81
N VAL A 12 -36.56 11.15 -20.49
CA VAL A 12 -36.42 11.61 -21.88
C VAL A 12 -37.19 10.68 -22.80
N LEU A 13 -37.07 9.37 -22.60
CA LEU A 13 -37.77 8.35 -23.37
C LEU A 13 -39.29 8.41 -23.17
N GLU A 14 -39.77 8.62 -21.94
CA GLU A 14 -41.20 8.76 -21.65
C GLU A 14 -41.82 9.94 -22.42
N ASN A 15 -41.19 11.12 -22.37
CA ASN A 15 -41.69 12.30 -23.08
C ASN A 15 -41.73 12.09 -24.60
N GLU A 16 -40.70 11.45 -25.17
CA GLU A 16 -40.66 11.11 -26.58
C GLU A 16 -41.77 10.14 -26.99
N MET A 17 -42.05 9.11 -26.18
CA MET A 17 -43.10 8.13 -26.47
C MET A 17 -44.51 8.69 -26.26
N CYS A 18 -44.71 9.50 -25.21
CA CYS A 18 -45.97 10.23 -25.00
C CYS A 18 -46.26 11.19 -26.16
N SER A 19 -45.26 11.92 -26.66
CA SER A 19 -45.43 12.81 -27.82
C SER A 19 -45.84 12.08 -29.09
N ARG A 20 -45.51 10.78 -29.19
CA ARG A 20 -45.89 9.89 -30.29
C ARG A 20 -47.24 9.21 -30.06
N GLY A 21 -47.96 9.58 -29.00
CA GLY A 21 -49.30 9.08 -28.67
C GLY A 21 -49.31 7.72 -27.98
N VAL A 22 -48.17 7.26 -27.44
CA VAL A 22 -48.12 6.04 -26.62
C VAL A 22 -48.46 6.40 -25.18
N ASP A 23 -49.49 5.76 -24.63
CA ASP A 23 -49.86 5.91 -23.23
C ASP A 23 -48.82 5.23 -22.32
N MET A 24 -48.16 6.04 -21.49
CA MET A 24 -47.12 5.62 -20.54
C MET A 24 -47.51 5.95 -19.09
N ASP A 25 -48.80 6.14 -18.80
CA ASP A 25 -49.27 6.53 -17.46
C ASP A 25 -49.30 5.36 -16.46
N ASP A 26 -49.33 4.09 -16.91
CA ASP A 26 -49.27 2.90 -16.05
C ASP A 26 -47.84 2.64 -15.51
N LYS A 27 -47.47 3.47 -14.53
CA LYS A 27 -46.17 3.43 -13.84
C LYS A 27 -46.04 2.27 -12.85
N TYR A 28 -47.09 1.50 -12.60
CA TYR A 28 -47.06 0.43 -11.59
C TYR A 28 -46.80 -0.96 -12.18
N LYS A 29 -47.23 -1.19 -13.43
CA LYS A 29 -47.06 -2.48 -14.12
C LYS A 29 -45.86 -2.54 -15.07
N ALA A 30 -45.26 -1.40 -15.38
CA ALA A 30 -44.14 -1.35 -16.31
C ALA A 30 -42.84 -1.94 -15.72
N HIS A 31 -42.11 -2.71 -16.55
CA HIS A 31 -40.89 -3.41 -16.14
C HIS A 31 -39.80 -2.49 -15.56
N TYR A 32 -39.74 -1.22 -15.97
CA TYR A 32 -38.77 -0.26 -15.47
C TYR A 32 -39.08 0.22 -14.03
N ALA A 33 -40.36 0.32 -13.66
CA ALA A 33 -40.78 0.71 -12.32
C ALA A 33 -40.50 -0.40 -11.29
N VAL A 34 -40.57 -1.67 -11.71
CA VAL A 34 -40.21 -2.83 -10.89
C VAL A 34 -38.70 -2.89 -10.65
N GLN A 35 -37.88 -2.55 -11.66
CA GLN A 35 -36.42 -2.55 -11.54
C GLN A 35 -35.92 -1.48 -10.55
N ALA A 36 -36.55 -0.30 -10.53
CA ALA A 36 -36.24 0.76 -9.58
C ALA A 36 -36.44 0.34 -8.11
N ARG A 37 -37.45 -0.52 -7.83
CA ARG A 37 -37.69 -1.09 -6.50
C ARG A 37 -36.64 -2.12 -6.11
N ARG A 38 -36.15 -2.92 -7.07
CA ARG A 38 -35.11 -3.94 -6.85
C ARG A 38 -33.73 -3.33 -6.58
N SER A 39 -33.44 -2.15 -7.14
CA SER A 39 -32.17 -1.45 -6.95
C SER A 39 -32.06 -0.68 -5.63
N GLN A 40 -33.13 -0.58 -4.84
CA GLN A 40 -33.02 -0.03 -3.50
C GLN A 40 -32.22 -1.00 -2.64
N SER A 41 -31.00 -0.61 -2.27
CA SER A 41 -30.21 -1.36 -1.30
C SER A 41 -31.00 -1.47 -0.01
N VAL A 42 -31.38 -2.70 0.38
CA VAL A 42 -31.78 -2.98 1.76
C VAL A 42 -30.59 -2.57 2.60
N THR A 43 -30.75 -1.59 3.47
CA THR A 43 -29.71 -1.11 4.39
C THR A 43 -29.41 -2.18 5.44
N GLY A 44 -28.78 -3.29 5.00
CA GLY A 44 -28.07 -4.21 5.85
C GLY A 44 -26.88 -3.48 6.47
N LYS A 45 -26.79 -3.50 7.79
CA LYS A 45 -25.82 -2.71 8.55
C LYS A 45 -24.38 -2.99 8.09
N ARG A 46 -23.68 -1.96 7.61
CA ARG A 46 -22.63 -1.24 8.34
C ARG A 46 -22.53 0.17 7.76
N LYS A 47 -22.78 1.18 8.58
CA LYS A 47 -22.22 2.50 8.30
C LYS A 47 -20.75 2.39 8.66
N TRP A 48 -19.90 2.48 7.65
CA TRP A 48 -18.48 2.72 7.83
C TRP A 48 -18.35 4.12 8.42
N GLU A 49 -18.14 4.22 9.73
CA GLU A 49 -17.26 5.27 10.23
C GLU A 49 -15.89 5.02 9.58
N ASP A 50 -15.09 6.07 9.36
CA ASP A 50 -13.67 5.97 8.98
C ASP A 50 -12.93 5.20 10.10
N SER A 51 -13.11 3.90 10.08
CA SER A 51 -12.67 2.98 11.10
C SER A 51 -11.19 2.85 10.87
N VAL A 52 -10.42 3.26 11.89
CA VAL A 52 -8.98 3.04 12.09
C VAL A 52 -8.45 2.01 11.09
N PRO A 53 -7.51 2.37 10.20
CA PRO A 53 -7.02 1.43 9.21
C PRO A 53 -6.63 0.14 9.94
N SER A 54 -7.21 -0.98 9.51
CA SER A 54 -6.87 -2.28 10.05
C SER A 54 -5.35 -2.39 9.99
N SER A 55 -4.69 -2.53 11.14
CA SER A 55 -3.24 -2.75 11.24
C SER A 55 -2.79 -4.07 10.60
N SER A 56 -3.67 -4.73 9.85
CA SER A 56 -3.42 -5.97 9.14
C SER A 56 -2.80 -5.67 7.77
N VAL A 57 -1.50 -5.40 7.76
CA VAL A 57 -0.69 -5.75 6.60
C VAL A 57 -0.73 -7.28 6.50
N ALA A 58 -1.46 -7.78 5.51
CA ALA A 58 -1.56 -9.18 5.10
C ALA A 58 -2.01 -10.20 6.18
N TRP A 59 -3.28 -10.58 6.13
CA TRP A 59 -3.81 -11.74 6.85
C TRP A 59 -3.38 -13.04 6.14
N SER A 60 -2.13 -13.43 6.32
CA SER A 60 -1.65 -14.80 6.07
C SER A 60 -1.66 -15.57 7.39
N GLN A 61 -1.71 -16.90 7.35
CA GLN A 61 -1.81 -17.83 8.51
C GLN A 61 -0.74 -17.67 9.62
N SER A 62 0.22 -16.75 9.46
CA SER A 62 1.21 -16.32 10.46
C SER A 62 0.65 -15.46 11.60
N CYS A 63 -0.61 -15.00 11.53
CA CYS A 63 -1.22 -14.16 12.58
C CYS A 63 -1.51 -14.88 13.92
N SER A 64 -1.24 -16.18 14.04
CA SER A 64 -1.41 -16.92 15.30
C SER A 64 -0.27 -16.66 16.30
N GLN A 65 0.91 -16.27 15.82
CA GLN A 65 2.05 -15.95 16.67
C GLN A 65 2.23 -14.44 16.78
N PRO A 66 2.43 -13.90 18.00
CA PRO A 66 2.84 -12.52 18.15
C PRO A 66 4.21 -12.31 17.48
N PRO A 67 4.49 -11.11 16.92
CA PRO A 67 5.81 -10.78 16.38
C PRO A 67 6.92 -11.07 17.39
N HIS A 68 8.06 -11.58 16.94
CA HIS A 68 9.18 -11.96 17.82
C HIS A 68 9.70 -10.80 18.68
N ASP A 69 9.65 -9.57 18.17
CA ASP A 69 10.06 -8.36 18.89
C ASP A 69 9.13 -8.02 20.07
N ASP A 70 7.88 -8.50 20.03
CA ASP A 70 6.85 -8.21 21.03
C ASP A 70 6.61 -9.42 21.96
N SER A 71 6.82 -10.66 21.48
CA SER A 71 6.47 -11.89 22.21
C SER A 71 7.21 -12.08 23.55
N GLY A 72 8.40 -11.47 23.69
CA GLY A 72 9.23 -11.57 24.89
C GLY A 72 9.01 -10.46 25.93
N LEU A 73 8.15 -9.49 25.66
CA LEU A 73 7.97 -8.30 26.51
C LEU A 73 6.53 -8.23 27.03
N GLN A 74 6.39 -7.99 28.33
CA GLN A 74 5.09 -7.99 29.00
C GLN A 74 4.23 -6.77 28.64
N ASP A 75 4.85 -5.59 28.56
CA ASP A 75 4.15 -4.32 28.41
C ASP A 75 4.53 -3.57 27.13
N VAL A 76 3.56 -2.85 26.56
CA VAL A 76 3.78 -1.93 25.42
C VAL A 76 4.81 -0.83 25.77
N LYS A 77 4.88 -0.42 27.03
CA LYS A 77 5.90 0.54 27.52
C LYS A 77 7.31 -0.04 27.41
N MET A 78 7.48 -1.33 27.72
CA MET A 78 8.76 -2.02 27.60
C MET A 78 9.16 -2.19 26.13
N VAL A 79 8.22 -2.53 25.25
CA VAL A 79 8.45 -2.58 23.79
C VAL A 79 8.97 -1.23 23.28
N LYS A 80 8.34 -0.11 23.67
CA LYS A 80 8.79 1.24 23.29
C LYS A 80 10.19 1.56 23.84
N LYS A 81 10.48 1.14 25.07
CA LYS A 81 11.80 1.31 25.68
C LYS A 81 12.86 0.50 24.94
N ALA A 82 12.59 -0.76 24.62
CA ALA A 82 13.49 -1.62 23.87
C ALA A 82 13.82 -1.03 22.49
N LYS A 83 12.80 -0.55 21.76
CA LYS A 83 12.99 0.15 20.47
C LYS A 83 13.86 1.40 20.60
N THR A 84 13.74 2.14 21.69
CA THR A 84 14.60 3.31 21.96
C THR A 84 16.04 2.90 22.24
N VAL A 85 16.26 1.85 23.03
CA VAL A 85 17.59 1.32 23.33
C VAL A 85 18.28 0.81 22.05
N MET A 86 17.56 0.08 21.20
CA MET A 86 18.04 -0.38 19.89
C MET A 86 18.52 0.79 19.02
N LYS A 87 17.68 1.82 18.83
CA LYS A 87 18.05 3.01 18.04
C LYS A 87 19.25 3.76 18.61
N ASN A 88 19.37 3.79 19.94
CA ASN A 88 20.53 4.40 20.60
C ASN A 88 21.82 3.59 20.40
N ALA A 89 21.74 2.26 20.41
CA ALA A 89 22.89 1.38 20.16
C ALA A 89 23.45 1.58 18.72
N GLN A 90 22.56 1.77 17.74
CA GLN A 90 22.94 1.98 16.33
C GLN A 90 23.60 3.33 16.05
N LYS A 91 23.58 4.30 16.99
CA LYS A 91 24.18 5.63 16.75
C LYS A 91 25.66 5.59 16.38
N LYS A 92 26.44 4.69 16.99
CA LYS A 92 27.89 4.60 16.74
C LYS A 92 28.19 4.14 15.31
N MET A 93 27.49 3.12 14.83
CA MET A 93 27.65 2.62 13.46
C MET A 93 27.16 3.62 12.42
N ASN A 94 26.06 4.33 12.71
CA ASN A 94 25.51 5.36 11.82
C ASN A 94 26.47 6.56 11.70
N CYS A 95 27.13 6.93 12.81
CA CYS A 95 28.17 7.96 12.81
C CYS A 95 29.37 7.56 11.94
N LEU A 96 29.75 6.28 11.94
CA LEU A 96 30.80 5.73 11.08
C LEU A 96 30.36 5.55 9.62
N GLY A 97 29.09 5.82 9.28
CA GLY A 97 28.55 5.63 7.93
C GLY A 97 28.45 4.18 7.49
N LYS A 98 28.35 3.25 8.45
CA LYS A 98 28.13 1.83 8.15
C LYS A 98 26.74 1.63 7.58
N LYS A 99 26.61 0.75 6.58
CA LYS A 99 25.31 0.48 5.95
C LYS A 99 24.34 -0.14 6.94
N GLU A 100 24.77 -1.22 7.58
CA GLU A 100 24.02 -2.00 8.56
C GLU A 100 24.98 -2.70 9.53
N GLU A 101 24.43 -3.40 10.53
CA GLU A 101 25.20 -4.18 11.51
C GLU A 101 26.03 -5.28 10.82
N ALA A 102 25.58 -5.76 9.66
CA ALA A 102 26.29 -6.75 8.84
C ALA A 102 27.52 -6.19 8.10
N ASP A 103 27.71 -4.86 8.04
CA ASP A 103 28.83 -4.23 7.32
C ASP A 103 30.15 -4.26 8.10
N GLY A 104 30.71 -5.46 8.20
CA GLY A 104 32.01 -5.75 8.83
C GLY A 104 33.23 -5.51 7.93
N ARG A 105 33.10 -4.84 6.77
CA ARG A 105 34.23 -4.70 5.83
C ARG A 105 35.31 -3.79 6.41
N VAL A 106 36.55 -4.29 6.43
CA VAL A 106 37.76 -3.53 6.73
C VAL A 106 38.38 -3.06 5.43
N PHE A 107 38.56 -1.75 5.28
CA PHE A 107 39.18 -1.15 4.11
C PHE A 107 40.70 -1.15 4.26
N ASP A 108 41.41 -1.54 3.20
CA ASP A 108 42.84 -1.26 3.14
C ASP A 108 43.02 0.22 2.76
N MET A 109 43.36 1.03 3.75
CA MET A 109 43.59 2.47 3.56
C MET A 109 44.95 2.76 2.93
N LYS A 110 45.88 1.80 2.98
CA LYS A 110 47.28 1.99 2.59
C LYS A 110 47.71 0.84 1.67
N LEU A 111 47.04 0.72 0.52
CA LEU A 111 47.37 -0.33 -0.45
C LEU A 111 48.84 -0.27 -0.89
N LYS A 112 49.52 -1.41 -0.76
CA LYS A 112 50.95 -1.55 -1.06
C LYS A 112 51.33 -1.10 -2.46
N HIS A 113 50.53 -1.41 -3.48
CA HIS A 113 50.83 -1.06 -4.87
C HIS A 113 50.79 0.46 -5.15
N LEU A 114 50.21 1.26 -4.24
CA LEU A 114 50.25 2.72 -4.32
C LEU A 114 51.44 3.31 -3.58
N LEU A 115 51.82 2.71 -2.45
CA LEU A 115 52.83 3.26 -1.54
C LEU A 115 54.22 2.61 -1.69
N SER A 116 54.32 1.53 -2.46
CA SER A 116 55.55 0.78 -2.66
C SER A 116 56.02 0.86 -4.12
N GLY A 117 57.33 0.86 -4.30
CA GLY A 117 57.97 0.91 -5.61
C GLY A 117 58.16 2.32 -6.16
N LYS A 118 58.95 2.43 -7.23
CA LYS A 118 59.18 3.68 -7.97
C LYS A 118 58.93 3.42 -9.45
N ARG A 119 58.38 4.43 -10.14
CA ARG A 119 58.19 4.37 -11.60
C ARG A 119 59.53 4.53 -12.30
N LYS A 120 59.92 3.55 -13.11
CA LYS A 120 61.14 3.56 -13.95
C LYS A 120 60.81 3.84 -15.42
N ALA A 121 61.80 4.10 -16.27
CA ALA A 121 61.60 4.17 -17.72
C ALA A 121 61.12 2.81 -18.26
N GLY A 122 60.20 2.80 -19.22
CA GLY A 122 59.56 1.59 -19.77
C GLY A 122 58.13 1.37 -19.27
N LYS A 123 57.74 0.09 -19.12
CA LYS A 123 56.38 -0.33 -18.77
C LYS A 123 55.93 0.21 -17.42
N LYS A 124 54.68 0.66 -17.34
CA LYS A 124 54.04 1.19 -16.13
C LYS A 124 52.97 0.21 -15.62
N ASP A 125 52.76 0.20 -14.31
CA ASP A 125 51.79 -0.70 -13.65
C ASP A 125 50.33 -0.31 -13.88
N ARG A 126 50.08 0.96 -14.21
CA ARG A 126 48.76 1.54 -14.46
C ARG A 126 48.84 2.45 -15.67
N ARG A 127 47.72 2.55 -16.40
CA ARG A 127 47.56 3.37 -17.61
C ARG A 127 47.85 4.84 -17.32
#